data_AF-X1E6V5-F1
#
_entry.id   AF-X1E6V5-F1
#
_cell.length_a   1.000
_cell.length_b   1.000
_cell.length_c   1.000
_cell.angle_alpha   90.00
_cell.angle_beta   90.00
_cell.angle_gamma   90.00
#
_symmetry.space_group_name_H-M   'P 1'
#
loop_
_entity.id
_entity.type
_entity.pdbx_description
1 polymer ?
#
loop_
_entity_poly.entity_id
_entity_poly.type
_entity_poly.pdbx_seq_one_letter_code
_entity_poly.pdbx_strand_id
1 'polypeptide(L)'
;MVLFPHQTCPEHRHPDHNGMEGKRETFRCRYGKVYLYIEGEKTENPKTHPPAGDEKCYSVYHEIILRPGDQYTINKNILHWFQAGEKGAVISEFSSPSDDASDVFTDPRIKRVLND
;
A
#
# COMPACT_ATOMS: atom_id res chain seq x y z
N MET A 1 -9.18 -2.07 -7.07
CA MET A 1 -7.80 -2.19 -7.61
C MET A 1 -7.52 -3.59 -8.13
N VAL A 2 -6.66 -3.70 -9.14
CA VAL A 2 -6.11 -4.96 -9.66
C VAL A 2 -4.58 -4.84 -9.65
N LEU A 3 -3.92 -5.91 -9.22
CA LEU A 3 -2.47 -6.05 -9.33
C LEU A 3 -2.12 -7.31 -10.13
N PHE A 4 -1.21 -7.18 -11.07
CA PHE A 4 -0.62 -8.31 -11.79
C PHE A 4 0.26 -9.17 -10.86
N PRO A 5 0.59 -10.42 -11.26
CA PRO A 5 1.54 -11.24 -10.52
C PRO A 5 2.82 -10.50 -10.14
N HIS A 6 3.18 -10.53 -8.85
CA HIS A 6 4.36 -9.86 -8.29
C HIS A 6 4.41 -8.34 -8.44
N GLN A 7 3.33 -7.70 -8.89
CA GLN A 7 3.28 -6.24 -8.99
C GLN A 7 3.23 -5.63 -7.59
N THR A 8 4.04 -4.59 -7.38
CA THR A 8 4.12 -3.81 -6.14
C THR A 8 3.48 -2.44 -6.34
N CYS A 9 2.62 -2.03 -5.40
CA CYS A 9 2.31 -0.63 -5.18
C CYS A 9 3.36 -0.06 -4.21
N PRO A 10 4.05 1.03 -4.58
CA PRO A 10 5.18 1.57 -3.81
C PRO A 10 4.72 2.19 -2.48
N GLU A 11 5.68 2.35 -1.56
CA GLU A 11 5.40 2.89 -0.23
C GLU A 11 4.91 4.34 -0.26
N HIS A 12 3.77 4.57 0.38
CA HIS A 12 3.15 5.87 0.50
C HIS A 12 2.29 5.98 1.77
N ARG A 13 1.80 7.18 2.05
CA ARG A 13 0.85 7.48 3.13
C ARG A 13 -0.14 8.55 2.68
N HIS A 14 -1.26 8.62 3.40
CA HIS A 14 -2.32 9.60 3.17
C HIS A 14 -2.40 10.60 4.35
N PRO A 15 -1.63 11.71 4.31
CA PRO A 15 -1.67 12.72 5.36
C PRO A 15 -2.89 13.63 5.25
N ASP A 16 -3.16 14.37 6.34
CA ASP A 16 -4.05 15.52 6.29
C ASP A 16 -3.50 16.56 5.30
N HIS A 17 -4.38 17.21 4.55
CA HIS A 17 -4.01 18.21 3.54
C HIS A 17 -5.12 19.23 3.35
N ASN A 18 -4.77 20.51 3.16
CA ASN A 18 -5.72 21.59 2.87
C ASN A 18 -6.93 21.68 3.84
N GLY A 19 -6.72 21.35 5.12
CA GLY A 19 -7.78 21.32 6.14
C GLY A 19 -8.72 20.11 6.05
N MET A 20 -8.45 19.15 5.17
CA MET A 20 -9.11 17.85 5.10
C MET A 20 -8.30 16.78 5.84
N GLU A 21 -9.01 15.87 6.49
CA GLU A 21 -8.38 14.73 7.14
C GLU A 21 -7.85 13.73 6.11
N GLY A 22 -6.69 13.14 6.39
CA GLY A 22 -6.05 12.14 5.57
C GLY A 22 -6.92 10.89 5.41
N LYS A 23 -6.72 10.19 4.28
CA LYS A 23 -7.52 9.02 3.93
C LYS A 23 -7.31 7.90 4.96
N ARG A 24 -8.41 7.37 5.47
CA ARG A 24 -8.45 6.06 6.13
C ARG A 24 -9.06 5.07 5.14
N GLU A 25 -8.42 3.93 4.98
CA GLU A 25 -8.85 2.95 3.98
C GLU A 25 -8.87 1.53 4.51
N THR A 26 -9.77 0.74 3.95
CA THR A 26 -9.97 -0.66 4.27
C THR A 26 -9.81 -1.47 3.00
N PHE A 27 -8.80 -2.34 2.99
CA PHE A 27 -8.55 -3.28 1.92
C PHE A 27 -9.26 -4.59 2.18
N ARG A 28 -10.05 -5.05 1.22
CA ARG A 28 -10.65 -6.39 1.21
C ARG A 28 -10.18 -7.14 -0.02
N CYS A 29 -9.45 -8.22 0.19
CA CYS A 29 -8.99 -9.08 -0.90
C CYS A 29 -10.19 -9.86 -1.49
N ARG A 30 -10.37 -9.79 -2.80
CA ARG A 30 -11.45 -10.43 -3.55
C ARG A 30 -10.98 -11.63 -4.34
N TYR A 31 -9.74 -11.61 -4.80
CA TYR A 31 -9.13 -12.69 -5.57
C TYR A 31 -7.61 -12.66 -5.37
N GLY A 32 -6.97 -13.83 -5.49
CA GLY A 32 -5.52 -13.96 -5.42
C GLY A 32 -4.98 -13.78 -4.00
N LYS A 33 -3.89 -13.03 -3.84
CA LYS A 33 -3.28 -12.74 -2.54
C LYS A 33 -2.54 -11.42 -2.60
N VAL A 34 -2.68 -10.60 -1.56
CA VAL A 34 -1.88 -9.39 -1.37
C VAL A 34 -1.11 -9.47 -0.05
N TYR A 35 0.17 -9.12 -0.11
CA TYR A 35 1.05 -8.93 1.03
C TYR A 35 1.12 -7.44 1.29
N LEU A 36 0.46 -6.98 2.35
CA LEU A 36 0.44 -5.60 2.80
C LEU A 36 1.50 -5.41 3.87
N TYR A 37 2.30 -4.36 3.75
CA TYR A 37 3.30 -3.97 4.72
C TYR A 37 2.96 -2.59 5.26
N ILE A 38 2.96 -2.45 6.58
CA ILE A 38 2.65 -1.19 7.27
C ILE A 38 3.69 -0.89 8.35
N GLU A 39 3.59 0.30 8.96
CA GLU A 39 4.33 0.62 10.18
C GLU A 39 4.05 -0.38 11.31
N GLY A 40 5.08 -0.77 12.05
CA GLY A 40 4.97 -1.71 13.17
C GLY A 40 6.22 -2.56 13.36
N GLU A 41 6.12 -3.60 14.18
CA GLU A 41 7.21 -4.56 14.34
C GLU A 41 7.49 -5.30 13.04
N LYS A 42 8.75 -5.24 12.60
CA LYS A 42 9.22 -5.90 11.39
C LYS A 42 9.02 -7.40 11.48
N THR A 43 8.37 -7.97 10.47
CA THR A 43 8.25 -9.42 10.34
C THR A 43 9.63 -10.03 10.03
N GLU A 44 10.06 -11.03 10.79
CA GLU A 44 11.40 -11.62 10.66
C GLU A 44 11.64 -12.29 9.29
N ASN A 45 10.62 -12.94 8.73
CA ASN A 45 10.71 -13.69 7.47
C ASN A 45 9.57 -13.30 6.51
N PRO A 46 9.60 -12.09 5.94
CA PRO A 46 8.54 -11.61 5.07
C PRO A 46 8.46 -12.46 3.79
N LYS A 47 7.25 -12.61 3.25
CA LYS A 47 6.96 -13.43 2.06
C LYS A 47 7.30 -12.74 0.75
N THR A 48 7.43 -11.42 0.77
CA THR A 48 7.83 -10.63 -0.38
C THR A 48 8.82 -9.55 0.04
N HIS A 49 9.51 -9.00 -0.95
CA HIS A 49 10.48 -7.93 -0.76
C HIS A 49 10.17 -6.78 -1.71
N PRO A 50 10.60 -5.56 -1.36
CA PRO A 50 10.62 -4.44 -2.30
C PRO A 50 11.26 -4.83 -3.64
N PRO A 51 10.88 -4.17 -4.75
CA PRO A 51 11.54 -4.36 -6.04
C PRO A 51 13.06 -4.16 -5.94
N ALA A 52 13.80 -5.02 -6.63
CA ALA A 52 15.26 -4.98 -6.61
C ALA A 52 15.79 -3.63 -7.11
N GLY A 53 16.69 -3.00 -6.35
CA GLY A 53 17.27 -1.69 -6.65
C GLY A 53 16.50 -0.49 -6.07
N ASP A 54 15.28 -0.72 -5.57
CA ASP A 54 14.45 0.31 -4.96
C ASP A 54 14.30 0.13 -3.44
N GLU A 55 15.04 -0.78 -2.81
CA GLU A 55 14.89 -1.16 -1.39
C GLU A 55 15.01 0.03 -0.44
N LYS A 56 15.87 1.01 -0.79
CA LYS A 56 16.05 2.25 -0.02
C LYS A 56 14.80 3.14 0.05
N CYS A 57 13.81 2.88 -0.79
CA CYS A 57 12.55 3.62 -0.86
C CYS A 57 11.42 2.94 -0.07
N TYR A 58 11.73 1.91 0.72
CA TYR A 58 10.78 1.18 1.55
C TYR A 58 11.33 1.08 2.98
N SER A 59 10.55 1.58 3.94
CA SER A 59 10.93 1.72 5.34
C SER A 59 10.10 0.86 6.29
N VAL A 60 8.91 0.41 5.87
CA VAL A 60 8.00 -0.38 6.71
C VAL A 60 7.93 -1.86 6.33
N TYR A 61 7.85 -2.73 7.33
CA TYR A 61 8.02 -4.18 7.15
C TYR A 61 7.13 -5.04 8.06
N HIS A 62 6.08 -4.48 8.67
CA HIS A 62 5.09 -5.28 9.39
C HIS A 62 4.12 -5.93 8.39
N GLU A 63 4.23 -7.25 8.19
CA GLU A 63 3.49 -7.98 7.16
C GLU A 63 2.10 -8.42 7.60
N ILE A 64 1.12 -8.12 6.75
CA ILE A 64 -0.26 -8.60 6.81
C ILE A 64 -0.57 -9.29 5.49
N ILE A 65 -0.98 -10.55 5.56
CA ILE A 65 -1.32 -11.35 4.37
C ILE A 65 -2.83 -11.40 4.22
N LEU A 66 -3.36 -10.87 3.11
CA LEU A 66 -4.79 -10.92 2.79
C LEU A 66 -5.07 -11.92 1.67
N ARG A 67 -5.85 -12.95 1.99
CA ARG A 67 -6.45 -13.92 1.07
C ARG A 67 -7.90 -13.52 0.75
N PRO A 68 -8.56 -14.14 -0.25
CA PRO A 68 -9.93 -13.76 -0.60
C PRO A 68 -10.87 -13.86 0.59
N GLY A 69 -11.52 -12.76 0.94
CA GLY A 69 -12.39 -12.65 2.12
C GLY A 69 -11.74 -11.95 3.32
N ASP A 70 -10.40 -11.92 3.39
CA ASP A 70 -9.67 -11.20 4.43
C ASP A 70 -9.75 -9.68 4.21
N GLN A 71 -9.67 -8.95 5.31
CA GLN A 71 -9.77 -7.50 5.32
C GLN A 71 -8.83 -6.89 6.36
N TYR A 72 -8.28 -5.73 6.03
CA TYR A 72 -7.50 -4.92 6.96
C TYR A 72 -7.77 -3.44 6.76
N THR A 73 -7.81 -2.67 7.85
CA THR A 73 -8.00 -1.21 7.82
C THR A 73 -6.67 -0.53 8.13
N ILE A 74 -6.17 0.24 7.18
CA ILE A 74 -5.01 1.10 7.33
C ILE A 74 -5.52 2.43 7.91
N ASN A 75 -5.00 2.78 9.09
CA ASN A 75 -5.34 4.05 9.72
C ASN A 75 -4.74 5.23 8.95
N LYS A 76 -5.27 6.42 9.22
CA LYS A 76 -4.82 7.66 8.56
C LYS A 76 -3.32 7.85 8.73
N ASN A 77 -2.69 8.37 7.69
CA ASN A 77 -1.29 8.80 7.73
C ASN A 77 -0.30 7.71 8.17
N ILE A 78 -0.61 6.44 7.92
CA ILE A 78 0.29 5.30 8.13
C ILE A 78 0.98 4.97 6.80
N LEU A 79 2.30 4.87 6.82
CA LEU A 79 3.07 4.37 5.69
C LEU A 79 2.70 2.92 5.40
N HIS A 80 2.48 2.62 4.13
CA HIS A 80 2.19 1.28 3.67
C HIS A 80 2.61 1.07 2.22
N TRP A 81 2.92 -0.18 1.89
CA TRP A 81 3.13 -0.66 0.53
C TRP A 81 2.59 -2.09 0.43
N PHE A 82 2.38 -2.58 -0.79
CA PHE A 82 1.84 -3.92 -0.94
C PHE A 82 2.21 -4.55 -2.27
N GLN A 83 2.37 -5.88 -2.26
CA GLN A 83 2.70 -6.67 -3.44
C GLN A 83 1.70 -7.80 -3.62
N ALA A 84 1.32 -8.07 -4.86
CA ALA A 84 0.49 -9.23 -5.19
C ALA A 84 1.32 -10.52 -5.27
N GLY A 85 0.69 -11.65 -4.91
CA GLY A 85 1.29 -12.97 -5.10
C GLY A 85 1.37 -13.41 -6.56
N GLU A 86 1.80 -14.65 -6.79
CA GLU A 86 2.03 -15.26 -8.12
C GLU A 86 0.80 -15.28 -9.03
N LYS A 87 -0.42 -15.17 -8.48
CA LYS A 87 -1.68 -15.16 -9.24
C LYS A 87 -2.27 -13.76 -9.42
N GLY A 88 -1.53 -12.71 -9.03
CA GLY A 88 -2.05 -11.35 -8.91
C GLY A 88 -3.02 -11.19 -7.75
N ALA A 89 -3.73 -10.05 -7.72
CA ALA A 89 -4.75 -9.76 -6.73
C ALA A 89 -5.86 -8.84 -7.26
N VAL A 90 -7.09 -9.04 -6.79
CA VAL A 90 -8.18 -8.07 -6.92
C VAL A 90 -8.55 -7.61 -5.52
N ILE A 91 -8.53 -6.30 -5.28
CA ILE A 91 -8.72 -5.70 -3.96
C ILE A 91 -9.81 -4.64 -4.06
N SER A 92 -10.82 -4.72 -3.20
CA SER A 92 -11.73 -3.61 -2.95
C SER A 92 -11.09 -2.68 -1.91
N GLU A 93 -11.06 -1.39 -2.21
CA GLU A 93 -10.77 -0.34 -1.24
C GLU A 93 -12.10 0.29 -0.82
N PHE A 94 -12.30 0.42 0.48
CA PHE A 94 -13.36 1.23 1.06
C PHE A 94 -12.69 2.32 1.89
N SER A 95 -12.94 3.58 1.60
CA SER A 95 -12.22 4.67 2.26
C SER A 95 -13.13 5.84 2.62
N SER A 96 -12.61 6.70 3.50
CA SER A 96 -13.03 8.10 3.55
C SER A 96 -12.74 8.79 2.19
N PRO A 97 -13.14 10.05 1.97
CA PRO A 97 -12.83 10.74 0.71
C PRO A 97 -11.35 10.56 0.30
N SER A 98 -11.16 10.21 -0.96
CA SER A 98 -9.85 9.96 -1.56
C SER A 98 -9.45 11.17 -2.40
N ASP A 99 -8.22 11.65 -2.16
CA ASP A 99 -7.53 12.63 -2.99
C ASP A 99 -6.13 12.11 -3.29
N ASP A 100 -6.00 11.38 -4.40
CA ASP A 100 -4.74 10.78 -4.83
C ASP A 100 -3.63 11.83 -5.00
N ALA A 101 -3.94 13.08 -5.35
CA ALA A 101 -2.95 14.12 -5.56
C ALA A 101 -2.20 14.50 -4.26
N SER A 102 -2.81 14.21 -3.12
CA SER A 102 -2.26 14.46 -1.79
C SER A 102 -1.37 13.34 -1.26
N ASP A 103 -1.31 12.19 -1.94
CA ASP A 103 -0.52 11.04 -1.50
C ASP A 103 0.97 11.36 -1.50
N VAL A 104 1.62 11.01 -0.38
CA VAL A 104 3.07 11.22 -0.22
C VAL A 104 3.77 9.88 -0.34
N PHE A 105 4.53 9.70 -1.42
CA PHE A 105 5.37 8.54 -1.65
C PHE A 105 6.70 8.68 -0.91
N THR A 106 7.20 7.57 -0.37
CA THR A 106 8.55 7.52 0.23
C THR A 106 9.63 7.69 -0.84
N ASP A 107 9.39 7.18 -2.04
CA ASP A 107 10.28 7.38 -3.18
C ASP A 107 10.11 8.78 -3.79
N PRO A 108 11.11 9.68 -3.70
CA PRO A 108 11.00 11.04 -4.23
C PRO A 108 10.95 11.11 -5.76
N ARG A 109 11.25 10.00 -6.45
CA ARG A 109 11.16 9.91 -7.92
C ARG A 109 9.72 9.81 -8.40
N ILE A 110 8.80 9.37 -7.53
CA ILE A 110 7.40 9.14 -7.89
C ILE A 110 6.63 10.46 -7.82
N LYS A 111 5.99 10.82 -8.93
CA LYS A 111 5.03 11.92 -9.02
C LYS A 111 3.66 11.34 -9.36
N ARG A 112 2.72 11.44 -8.42
CA ARG A 112 1.37 10.86 -8.58
C ARG A 112 0.56 11.52 -9.68
N VAL A 113 0.69 12.85 -9.75
CA VAL A 113 0.13 13.69 -10.78
C VAL A 113 1.29 14.37 -11.49
N LEU A 114 1.30 14.33 -12.82
CA LEU A 114 2.18 15.17 -13.61
C LEU A 114 1.55 16.55 -13.62
N ASN A 115 2.10 17.49 -12.85
CA ASN A 115 1.88 18.89 -13.13
C ASN A 115 2.87 19.28 -14.22
N ASP A 116 2.35 19.80 -15.34
CA ASP A 116 3.14 20.50 -16.36
C ASP A 116 3.80 21.77 -15.76
#